data_AF-A0A1C6BEG2-F1
#
_entry.id   AF-A0A1C6BEG2-F1
#
_cell.length_a   1.000
_cell.length_b   1.000
_cell.length_c   1.000
_cell.angle_alpha   90.00
_cell.angle_beta   90.00
_cell.angle_gamma   90.00
#
_symmetry.space_group_name_H-M   'P 1'
#
loop_
_entity.id
_entity.type
_entity.pdbx_description
1 polymer ?
#
loop_
_entity_poly.entity_id
_entity_poly.type
_entity_poly.pdbx_seq_one_letter_code
_entity_poly.pdbx_strand_id
1 'polypeptide(L)'
;MKEKVNVTGVPETMVQTLYARAKETRKKNAKINDEIAVELVKKLDYDFSKADKDNAMTYGVIARTIVLDRMVEQYLEKHANTVVVNIACGLDTRCYRMEGKYLRWYNVDLPEAMKIRKQFLTETGPVYQITKSAMDDSYVDDIDYHGENVLVIIEGLTMYLYEKDIKKMFSIIEKSF
;
A
#
# COMPACT_ATOMS: atom_id res chain seq x y z
N MET A 1 -7.44 0.09 -27.87
CA MET A 1 -6.29 0.07 -26.93
C MET A 1 -6.70 0.92 -25.74
N LYS A 2 -6.69 0.42 -24.49
CA LYS A 2 -6.95 1.30 -23.34
C LYS A 2 -5.82 2.33 -23.28
N GLU A 3 -6.17 3.60 -23.12
CA GLU A 3 -5.24 4.71 -23.02
C GLU A 3 -4.32 4.50 -21.81
N LYS A 4 -3.01 4.76 -21.96
CA LYS A 4 -2.07 4.63 -20.85
C LYS A 4 -2.27 5.76 -19.86
N VAL A 5 -2.00 5.49 -18.59
CA VAL A 5 -2.16 6.47 -17.51
C VAL A 5 -0.88 7.27 -17.32
N ASN A 6 -1.00 8.59 -17.42
CA ASN A 6 0.09 9.54 -17.12
C ASN A 6 0.21 9.72 -15.59
N VAL A 7 1.42 9.52 -15.07
CA VAL A 7 1.76 9.65 -13.64
C VAL A 7 2.68 10.84 -13.34
N THR A 8 2.60 11.90 -14.13
CA THR A 8 3.33 13.15 -13.85
C THR A 8 2.85 13.75 -12.53
N GLY A 9 3.79 14.13 -11.64
CA GLY A 9 3.50 14.69 -10.31
C GLY A 9 3.29 13.66 -9.21
N VAL A 10 3.38 12.37 -9.53
CA VAL A 10 3.30 11.27 -8.57
C VAL A 10 4.64 11.08 -7.87
N PRO A 11 4.67 10.74 -6.57
CA PRO A 11 5.92 10.33 -5.93
C PRO A 11 6.58 9.20 -6.73
N GLU A 12 7.75 9.49 -7.31
CA GLU A 12 8.49 8.55 -8.16
C GLU A 12 8.71 7.20 -7.44
N THR A 13 8.96 7.27 -6.14
CA THR A 13 9.13 6.11 -5.25
C THR A 13 7.93 5.16 -5.26
N MET A 14 6.70 5.67 -5.38
CA MET A 14 5.48 4.85 -5.46
C MET A 14 5.45 4.02 -6.75
N VAL A 15 5.81 4.64 -7.88
CA VAL A 15 5.85 3.99 -9.20
C VAL A 15 7.00 2.98 -9.27
N GLN A 16 8.16 3.33 -8.73
CA GLN A 16 9.32 2.44 -8.70
C GLN A 16 9.06 1.18 -7.86
N THR A 17 8.46 1.32 -6.67
CA THR A 17 8.17 0.17 -5.79
C THR A 17 7.15 -0.79 -6.41
N LEU A 18 6.14 -0.27 -7.11
CA LEU A 18 5.22 -1.08 -7.92
C LEU A 18 5.98 -1.88 -8.99
N TYR A 19 6.87 -1.20 -9.73
CA TYR A 19 7.67 -1.84 -10.78
C TYR A 19 8.57 -2.95 -10.25
N ALA A 20 9.22 -2.75 -9.10
CA ALA A 20 10.05 -3.79 -8.48
C ALA A 20 9.24 -5.06 -8.20
N ARG A 21 8.03 -4.94 -7.64
CA ARG A 21 7.15 -6.10 -7.38
C ARG A 21 6.68 -6.78 -8.66
N ALA A 22 6.31 -6.01 -9.68
CA ALA A 22 5.95 -6.54 -10.99
C ALA A 22 7.11 -7.29 -11.66
N LYS A 23 8.32 -6.74 -11.61
CA LYS A 23 9.53 -7.35 -12.18
C LYS A 23 9.89 -8.65 -11.47
N GLU A 24 9.77 -8.71 -10.15
CA GLU A 24 10.01 -9.94 -9.37
C GLU A 24 8.99 -11.03 -9.69
N THR A 25 7.70 -10.67 -9.76
CA THR A 25 6.60 -11.60 -10.07
C THR A 25 6.81 -12.32 -11.40
N ARG A 26 7.40 -11.65 -12.40
CA ARG A 26 7.66 -12.23 -13.73
C ARG A 26 8.87 -13.17 -13.79
N LYS A 27 9.64 -13.34 -12.71
CA LYS A 27 10.79 -14.25 -12.69
C LYS A 27 10.32 -15.70 -12.61
N LYS A 28 11.06 -16.62 -13.26
CA LYS A 28 10.80 -18.07 -13.17
C LYS A 28 10.79 -18.58 -11.71
N ASN A 29 11.62 -18.00 -10.84
CA ASN A 29 11.74 -18.34 -9.42
C ASN A 29 11.39 -17.13 -8.55
N ALA A 30 10.24 -16.49 -8.82
CA ALA A 30 9.77 -15.30 -8.12
C ALA A 30 9.70 -15.53 -6.60
N LYS A 31 10.13 -14.52 -5.82
CA LYS A 31 10.07 -14.55 -4.35
C LYS A 31 8.76 -14.00 -3.79
N ILE A 32 8.05 -13.22 -4.59
CA ILE A 32 6.70 -12.71 -4.30
C ILE A 32 5.86 -12.83 -5.59
N ASN A 33 4.54 -12.89 -5.44
CA ASN A 33 3.60 -12.90 -6.56
C ASN A 33 2.58 -11.77 -6.39
N ASP A 34 2.70 -10.74 -7.24
CA ASP A 34 1.82 -9.57 -7.29
C ASP A 34 1.40 -9.33 -8.75
N GLU A 35 0.51 -10.18 -9.26
CA GLU A 35 0.01 -10.10 -10.64
C GLU A 35 -0.75 -8.80 -10.90
N ILE A 36 -1.34 -8.20 -9.86
CA ILE A 36 -1.99 -6.90 -9.98
C ILE A 36 -0.93 -5.84 -10.28
N ALA A 37 0.21 -5.84 -9.61
CA ALA A 37 1.31 -4.94 -9.96
C ALA A 37 1.79 -5.10 -11.40
N VAL A 38 1.86 -6.34 -11.91
CA VAL A 38 2.18 -6.61 -13.32
C VAL A 38 1.17 -5.94 -14.25
N GLU A 39 -0.13 -6.07 -13.97
CA GLU A 39 -1.19 -5.44 -14.76
C GLU A 39 -1.20 -3.91 -14.66
N LEU A 40 -0.88 -3.35 -13.49
CA LEU A 40 -0.78 -1.89 -13.33
C LEU A 40 0.40 -1.32 -14.12
N VAL A 41 1.57 -1.95 -14.05
CA VAL A 41 2.76 -1.53 -14.80
C VAL A 41 2.51 -1.51 -16.31
N LYS A 42 1.78 -2.48 -16.85
CA LYS A 42 1.42 -2.49 -18.29
C LYS A 42 0.58 -1.29 -18.72
N LYS A 43 -0.18 -0.69 -17.81
CA LYS A 43 -1.07 0.45 -18.07
C LYS A 43 -0.40 1.81 -17.84
N LEU A 44 0.80 1.84 -17.24
CA LEU A 44 1.53 3.07 -16.94
C LEU A 44 2.25 3.61 -18.18
N ASP A 45 2.14 4.93 -18.39
CA ASP A 45 3.02 5.67 -19.30
C ASP A 45 4.22 6.23 -18.52
N TYR A 46 5.20 5.38 -18.26
CA TYR A 46 6.38 5.73 -17.47
C TYR A 46 7.65 5.03 -17.99
N ASP A 47 8.78 5.74 -17.98
CA ASP A 47 10.08 5.17 -18.31
C ASP A 47 10.72 4.51 -17.08
N PHE A 48 10.70 3.17 -17.06
CA PHE A 48 11.28 2.38 -15.98
C PHE A 48 12.80 2.13 -16.13
N SER A 49 13.47 2.70 -17.14
CA SER A 49 14.89 2.45 -17.44
C SER A 49 15.83 2.68 -16.25
N LYS A 50 15.52 3.67 -15.40
CA LYS A 50 16.26 3.94 -14.15
C LYS A 50 15.98 2.87 -13.09
N ALA A 51 14.70 2.58 -12.83
CA ALA A 51 14.29 1.57 -11.86
C ALA A 51 14.83 0.17 -12.23
N ASP A 52 14.95 -0.11 -13.53
CA ASP A 52 15.44 -1.39 -14.02
C ASP A 52 16.90 -1.67 -13.65
N LYS A 53 17.70 -0.61 -13.47
CA LYS A 53 19.12 -0.65 -13.09
C LYS A 53 19.35 -0.57 -11.58
N ASP A 54 18.33 -0.18 -10.80
CA ASP A 54 18.45 -0.03 -9.36
C ASP A 54 18.20 -1.36 -8.61
N ASN A 55 19.26 -2.15 -8.52
CA ASN A 55 19.23 -3.43 -7.81
C ASN A 55 19.01 -3.26 -6.30
N ALA A 56 19.59 -2.23 -5.69
CA ALA A 56 19.52 -2.03 -4.25
C ALA A 56 18.08 -1.73 -3.81
N MET A 57 17.42 -0.80 -4.52
CA MET A 57 16.00 -0.54 -4.33
C MET A 57 15.21 -1.84 -4.54
N THR A 58 15.39 -2.49 -5.70
CA THR A 58 14.60 -3.68 -6.06
C THR A 58 14.67 -4.74 -4.95
N TYR A 59 15.87 -5.13 -4.52
CA TYR A 59 16.03 -6.13 -3.46
C TYR A 59 15.44 -5.66 -2.13
N GLY A 60 15.57 -4.39 -1.78
CA GLY A 60 14.95 -3.82 -0.58
C GLY A 60 13.42 -3.92 -0.61
N VAL A 61 12.79 -3.63 -1.74
CA VAL A 61 11.33 -3.76 -1.92
C VAL A 61 10.89 -5.21 -1.86
N ILE A 62 11.64 -6.14 -2.47
CA ILE A 62 11.27 -7.56 -2.41
C ILE A 62 11.41 -8.09 -0.99
N ALA A 63 12.53 -7.82 -0.32
CA ALA A 63 12.75 -8.27 1.05
C ALA A 63 11.68 -7.75 2.01
N ARG A 64 11.37 -6.44 1.96
CA ARG A 64 10.33 -5.86 2.82
C ARG A 64 8.93 -6.39 2.47
N THR A 65 8.63 -6.65 1.20
CA THR A 65 7.35 -7.25 0.79
C THR A 65 7.19 -8.64 1.39
N ILE A 66 8.23 -9.48 1.33
CA ILE A 66 8.20 -10.84 1.91
C ILE A 66 7.91 -10.78 3.41
N VAL A 67 8.64 -9.91 4.14
CA VAL A 67 8.51 -9.81 5.60
C VAL A 67 7.13 -9.29 5.99
N LEU A 68 6.69 -8.18 5.38
CA LEU A 68 5.40 -7.57 5.71
C LEU A 68 4.23 -8.45 5.29
N ASP A 69 4.28 -9.08 4.11
CA ASP A 69 3.22 -10.00 3.66
C ASP A 69 3.06 -11.15 4.66
N ARG A 70 4.17 -11.76 5.09
CA ARG A 70 4.14 -12.82 6.09
C ARG A 70 3.55 -12.34 7.42
N MET A 71 3.94 -11.16 7.91
CA MET A 71 3.44 -10.62 9.17
C MET A 71 1.94 -10.32 9.10
N VAL A 72 1.49 -9.71 8.01
CA VAL A 72 0.06 -9.40 7.77
C VAL A 72 -0.74 -10.69 7.68
N GLU A 73 -0.29 -11.65 6.87
CA GLU A 73 -0.98 -12.94 6.69
C GLU A 73 -1.10 -13.70 8.01
N GLN A 74 -0.02 -13.79 8.78
CA GLN A 74 -0.03 -14.44 10.09
C GLN A 74 -0.99 -13.77 11.09
N TYR A 75 -1.07 -12.44 11.07
CA TYR A 75 -2.00 -11.71 11.93
C TYR A 75 -3.45 -11.99 11.51
N LEU A 76 -3.76 -11.88 10.21
CA LEU A 76 -5.11 -12.10 9.69
C LEU A 76 -5.60 -13.54 9.88
N GLU A 77 -4.71 -14.54 9.81
CA GLU A 77 -5.05 -15.94 10.09
C GLU A 77 -5.37 -16.21 11.57
N LYS A 78 -4.72 -15.47 12.47
CA LYS A 78 -4.91 -15.62 13.92
C LYS A 78 -6.11 -14.81 14.44
N HIS A 79 -6.41 -13.70 13.79
CA HIS A 79 -7.40 -12.73 14.24
C HIS A 79 -8.51 -12.57 13.20
N ALA A 80 -9.56 -13.38 13.34
CA ALA A 80 -10.76 -13.22 12.52
C ALA A 80 -11.40 -11.83 12.72
N ASN A 81 -12.12 -11.38 11.69
CA ASN A 81 -12.79 -10.08 11.66
C ASN A 81 -11.86 -8.86 11.88
N THR A 82 -10.59 -8.95 11.49
CA THR A 82 -9.64 -7.85 11.63
C THR A 82 -9.99 -6.66 10.74
N VAL A 83 -9.92 -5.45 11.30
CA VAL A 83 -9.89 -4.18 10.55
C VAL A 83 -8.44 -3.85 10.22
N VAL A 84 -8.12 -3.65 8.94
CA VAL A 84 -6.78 -3.29 8.49
C VAL A 84 -6.74 -1.80 8.13
N VAL A 85 -5.75 -1.08 8.64
CA VAL A 85 -5.49 0.33 8.31
C VAL A 85 -4.12 0.44 7.65
N ASN A 86 -4.10 0.61 6.33
CA ASN A 86 -2.89 0.73 5.53
C ASN A 86 -2.57 2.21 5.27
N ILE A 87 -1.63 2.76 6.05
CA ILE A 87 -1.27 4.17 6.04
C ILE A 87 -0.15 4.43 5.03
N ALA A 88 -0.31 5.50 4.24
CA ALA A 88 0.49 5.80 3.05
C ALA A 88 0.52 4.62 2.07
N CYS A 89 -0.67 4.10 1.77
CA CYS A 89 -0.85 2.85 1.02
C CYS A 89 -0.27 2.86 -0.39
N GLY A 90 -0.13 4.04 -1.02
CA GLY A 90 0.25 4.20 -2.42
C GLY A 90 -0.45 3.20 -3.35
N LEU A 91 0.34 2.38 -4.05
CA LEU A 91 -0.14 1.33 -4.96
C LEU A 91 0.03 -0.09 -4.35
N ASP A 92 -0.10 -0.22 -3.03
CA ASP A 92 -0.16 -1.53 -2.36
C ASP A 92 -1.40 -2.32 -2.82
N THR A 93 -1.20 -3.61 -3.08
CA THR A 93 -2.19 -4.56 -3.59
C THR A 93 -2.59 -5.63 -2.58
N ARG A 94 -2.09 -5.59 -1.33
CA ARG A 94 -2.38 -6.60 -0.29
C ARG A 94 -3.87 -6.83 -0.07
N CYS A 95 -4.67 -5.76 -0.07
CA CYS A 95 -6.13 -5.88 0.10
C CYS A 95 -6.77 -6.85 -0.91
N TYR A 96 -6.24 -6.94 -2.14
CA TYR A 96 -6.74 -7.87 -3.16
C TYR A 96 -6.12 -9.26 -3.02
N ARG A 97 -4.82 -9.33 -2.71
CA ARG A 97 -4.10 -10.60 -2.58
C ARG A 97 -4.53 -11.40 -1.33
N MET A 98 -5.09 -10.71 -0.34
CA MET A 98 -5.53 -11.25 0.94
C MET A 98 -7.06 -11.10 1.12
N GLU A 99 -7.81 -10.97 0.03
CA GLU A 99 -9.26 -10.90 0.06
C GLU A 99 -9.87 -12.09 0.83
N GLY A 100 -10.89 -11.81 1.63
CA GLY A 100 -11.54 -12.81 2.50
C GLY A 100 -10.82 -13.11 3.82
N LYS A 101 -9.63 -12.53 4.06
CA LYS A 101 -8.89 -12.68 5.33
C LYS A 101 -9.11 -11.53 6.34
N TYR A 102 -9.87 -10.50 5.98
CA TYR A 102 -10.12 -9.32 6.81
C TYR A 102 -11.61 -8.92 6.78
N LEU A 103 -12.06 -8.18 7.80
CA LEU A 103 -13.41 -7.60 7.86
C LEU A 103 -13.52 -6.36 6.97
N ARG A 104 -12.60 -5.40 7.17
CA ARG A 104 -12.50 -4.15 6.40
C ARG A 104 -11.05 -3.78 6.20
N TRP A 105 -10.74 -3.15 5.07
CA TRP A 105 -9.41 -2.67 4.72
C TRP A 105 -9.50 -1.19 4.33
N TYR A 106 -8.91 -0.33 5.14
CA TYR A 106 -8.84 1.11 4.90
C TYR A 106 -7.47 1.48 4.38
N ASN A 107 -7.41 2.00 3.16
CA ASN A 107 -6.21 2.60 2.61
C ASN A 107 -6.27 4.11 2.85
N VAL A 108 -5.27 4.64 3.56
CA VAL A 108 -5.17 6.05 3.94
C VAL A 108 -3.97 6.66 3.21
N ASP A 109 -4.19 7.68 2.38
CA ASP A 109 -3.09 8.39 1.72
C ASP A 109 -3.49 9.80 1.27
N LEU A 110 -2.49 10.58 0.87
CA LEU A 110 -2.63 11.93 0.37
C LEU A 110 -3.44 11.98 -0.95
N PRO A 111 -4.11 13.12 -1.24
CA PRO A 111 -4.89 13.31 -2.46
C PRO A 111 -4.18 12.91 -3.76
N GLU A 112 -2.89 13.19 -3.87
CA GLU A 112 -2.08 12.91 -5.05
C GLU A 112 -1.92 11.40 -5.28
N ALA A 113 -1.62 10.65 -4.23
CA ALA A 113 -1.52 9.19 -4.29
C ALA A 113 -2.88 8.54 -4.59
N MET A 114 -3.93 8.99 -3.88
CA MET A 114 -5.28 8.46 -4.03
C MET A 114 -5.87 8.73 -5.41
N LYS A 115 -5.58 9.90 -6.01
CA LYS A 115 -5.99 10.22 -7.39
C LYS A 115 -5.46 9.22 -8.41
N ILE A 116 -4.25 8.71 -8.21
CA ILE A 116 -3.62 7.75 -9.12
C ILE A 116 -4.11 6.36 -8.84
N ARG A 117 -4.17 5.97 -7.56
CA ARG A 117 -4.70 4.69 -7.13
C ARG A 117 -6.09 4.44 -7.73
N LYS A 118 -7.00 5.42 -7.63
CA LYS A 118 -8.37 5.35 -8.18
C LYS A 118 -8.44 5.16 -9.70
N GLN A 119 -7.40 5.51 -10.47
CA GLN A 119 -7.36 5.27 -11.92
C GLN A 119 -7.10 3.80 -12.28
N PHE A 120 -6.51 3.05 -11.35
CA PHE A 120 -6.09 1.67 -11.57
C PHE A 120 -6.92 0.65 -10.79
N LEU A 121 -7.31 1.05 -9.60
CA LEU A 121 -7.83 0.22 -8.53
C LEU A 121 -9.16 0.84 -8.11
N THR A 122 -10.24 0.26 -8.59
CA THR A 122 -11.60 0.66 -8.19
C THR A 122 -12.03 -0.25 -7.06
N GLU A 123 -11.98 0.27 -5.83
CA GLU A 123 -12.38 -0.50 -4.65
C GLU A 123 -13.88 -0.38 -4.38
N THR A 124 -14.50 -1.54 -4.18
CA THR A 124 -15.91 -1.70 -3.79
C THR A 124 -16.01 -2.80 -2.74
N GLY A 125 -16.94 -2.68 -1.80
CA GLY A 125 -17.10 -3.68 -0.73
C GLY A 125 -16.21 -3.38 0.48
N PRO A 126 -15.57 -4.37 1.12
CA PRO A 126 -14.87 -4.17 2.40
C PRO A 126 -13.56 -3.39 2.28
N VAL A 127 -13.20 -2.88 1.11
CA VAL A 127 -12.00 -2.05 0.89
C VAL A 127 -12.40 -0.60 0.67
N TYR A 128 -11.85 0.29 1.47
CA TYR A 128 -12.19 1.71 1.52
C TYR A 128 -10.97 2.58 1.31
N GLN A 129 -11.22 3.79 0.80
CA GLN A 129 -10.21 4.76 0.39
C GLN A 129 -10.42 6.05 1.16
N ILE A 130 -9.52 6.36 2.09
CA ILE A 130 -9.54 7.59 2.89
C ILE A 130 -8.45 8.52 2.37
N THR A 131 -8.86 9.70 1.90
CA THR A 131 -7.97 10.67 1.25
C THR A 131 -7.52 11.75 2.25
N LYS A 132 -6.66 11.36 3.20
CA LYS A 132 -6.18 12.20 4.31
C LYS A 132 -4.72 11.88 4.62
N SER A 133 -4.03 12.83 5.27
CA SER A 133 -2.65 12.62 5.73
C SER A 133 -2.59 11.66 6.91
N ALA A 134 -1.49 10.91 7.03
CA ALA A 134 -1.19 10.10 8.22
C ALA A 134 -1.09 10.93 9.52
N MET A 135 -0.90 12.24 9.40
CA MET A 135 -0.82 13.19 10.52
C MET A 135 -2.11 13.99 10.74
N ASP A 136 -3.18 13.66 10.02
CA ASP A 136 -4.52 14.24 10.16
C ASP A 136 -5.40 13.25 10.94
N ASP A 137 -5.72 13.56 12.21
CA ASP A 137 -6.45 12.65 13.09
C ASP A 137 -7.88 12.35 12.61
N SER A 138 -8.46 13.23 11.78
CA SER A 138 -9.79 13.02 11.24
C SER A 138 -9.90 11.82 10.29
N TYR A 139 -8.79 11.18 9.86
CA TYR A 139 -8.90 9.96 9.05
C TYR A 139 -9.58 8.82 9.83
N VAL A 140 -9.47 8.85 11.16
CA VAL A 140 -10.04 7.82 12.03
C VAL A 140 -11.58 7.89 12.02
N ASP A 141 -12.14 9.09 11.85
CA ASP A 141 -13.60 9.28 11.78
C ASP A 141 -14.25 8.54 10.60
N ASP A 142 -13.46 8.23 9.56
CA ASP A 142 -13.89 7.48 8.38
C ASP A 142 -13.70 5.96 8.51
N ILE A 143 -13.22 5.48 9.66
CA ILE A 143 -12.97 4.07 9.94
C ILE A 143 -14.10 3.51 10.80
N ASP A 144 -14.91 2.64 10.19
CA ASP A 144 -15.92 1.88 10.92
C ASP A 144 -15.25 0.78 11.77
N TYR A 145 -15.12 1.06 13.07
CA TYR A 145 -14.46 0.26 14.10
C TYR A 145 -15.30 0.23 15.38
N HIS A 146 -15.52 -0.97 15.93
CA HIS A 146 -16.37 -1.25 17.09
C HIS A 146 -15.71 -2.21 18.09
N GLY A 147 -14.38 -2.14 18.24
CA GLY A 147 -13.63 -2.98 19.19
C GLY A 147 -13.07 -4.27 18.59
N GLU A 148 -13.05 -4.42 17.27
CA GLU A 148 -12.41 -5.54 16.59
C GLU A 148 -10.88 -5.57 16.79
N ASN A 149 -10.22 -6.63 16.30
CA ASN A 149 -8.76 -6.61 16.17
C ASN A 149 -8.36 -5.60 15.08
N VAL A 150 -7.34 -4.79 15.33
CA VAL A 150 -6.83 -3.80 14.36
C VAL A 150 -5.40 -4.13 13.97
N LEU A 151 -5.14 -4.12 12.67
CA LEU A 151 -3.79 -4.21 12.12
C LEU A 151 -3.46 -2.92 11.36
N VAL A 152 -2.52 -2.14 11.89
CA VAL A 152 -1.99 -0.96 11.20
C VAL A 152 -0.73 -1.32 10.43
N ILE A 153 -0.70 -0.97 9.14
CA ILE A 153 0.44 -1.17 8.24
C ILE A 153 1.00 0.20 7.89
N ILE A 154 2.31 0.38 8.10
CA ILE A 154 3.06 1.56 7.68
C ILE A 154 4.29 1.06 6.91
N GLU A 155 4.21 1.06 5.58
CA GLU A 155 5.32 0.67 4.70
C GLU A 155 5.86 1.88 3.95
N GLY A 156 7.17 2.10 3.98
CA GLY A 156 7.79 3.08 3.08
C GLY A 156 7.42 4.54 3.37
N LEU A 157 7.05 4.87 4.60
CA LEU A 157 6.66 6.23 5.00
C LEU A 157 7.66 6.91 5.96
N THR A 158 8.03 6.24 7.05
CA THR A 158 8.70 6.88 8.20
C THR A 158 10.05 7.52 7.87
N MET A 159 10.76 7.02 6.85
CA MET A 159 12.02 7.61 6.38
C MET A 159 11.86 8.99 5.74
N TYR A 160 10.64 9.39 5.38
CA TYR A 160 10.33 10.70 4.78
C TYR A 160 9.78 11.70 5.80
N LEU A 161 9.61 11.29 7.06
CA LEU A 161 9.00 12.10 8.10
C LEU A 161 10.03 12.59 9.11
N TYR A 162 9.81 13.78 9.67
CA TYR A 162 10.53 14.21 10.85
C TYR A 162 10.02 13.47 12.09
N GLU A 163 10.87 13.36 13.13
CA GLU A 163 10.51 12.68 14.39
C GLU A 163 9.19 13.18 14.99
N LYS A 164 8.93 14.50 14.92
CA LYS A 164 7.68 15.10 15.40
C LYS A 164 6.45 14.54 14.68
N ASP A 165 6.56 14.26 13.38
CA ASP A 165 5.46 13.79 12.54
C ASP A 165 5.25 12.29 12.77
N ILE A 166 6.34 11.53 12.96
CA ILE A 166 6.28 10.13 13.40
C ILE A 166 5.55 10.02 14.74
N LYS A 167 5.96 10.81 15.75
CA LYS A 167 5.29 10.84 17.07
C LYS A 167 3.82 11.21 16.96
N LYS A 168 3.48 12.18 16.10
CA LYS A 168 2.08 12.58 15.88
C LYS A 168 1.28 11.41 15.29
N MET A 169 1.75 10.76 14.24
CA MET A 169 1.09 9.62 13.60
C MET A 169 0.86 8.47 14.61
N PHE A 170 1.88 8.08 15.38
CA PHE A 170 1.73 7.02 16.39
C PHE A 170 0.79 7.44 17.53
N SER A 171 0.77 8.71 17.94
CA SER A 171 -0.17 9.20 18.95
C SER A 171 -1.62 9.18 18.46
N ILE A 172 -1.87 9.38 17.16
CA ILE A 172 -3.21 9.23 16.57
C ILE A 172 -3.61 7.76 16.67
N ILE A 173 -2.77 6.84 16.19
CA ILE A 173 -3.04 5.39 16.21
C ILE A 173 -3.36 4.91 17.64
N GLU A 174 -2.52 5.26 18.62
CA GLU A 174 -2.67 4.85 20.02
C GLU A 174 -3.98 5.34 20.66
N LYS A 175 -4.49 6.50 20.25
CA LYS A 175 -5.74 7.06 20.80
C LYS A 175 -6.99 6.47 20.15
N SER A 176 -6.83 5.81 19.01
CA SER A 176 -7.94 5.42 18.14
C SER A 176 -8.30 3.94 18.23
N PHE A 177 -7.32 3.07 18.52
CA PHE A 177 -7.46 1.62 18.53
C PHE A 177 -6.75 1.03 19.76
#